data_AF-A0A8H5CWZ2-F1
#
_entry.id   AF-A0A8H5CWZ2-F1
#
_cell.length_a   1.000
_cell.length_b   1.000
_cell.length_c   1.000
_cell.angle_alpha   90.00
_cell.angle_beta   90.00
_cell.angle_gamma   90.00
#
_symmetry.space_group_name_H-M   'P 1'
#
loop_
_entity.id
_entity.type
_entity.pdbx_description
1 polymer ?
#
loop_
_entity_poly.entity_id
_entity_poly.type
_entity_poly.pdbx_seq_one_letter_code
_entity_poly.pdbx_strand_id
1 'polypeptide(L)'
;MDSKLTLVNPGDPQTIQLVFSKNSTLNTSILVNGQVRYIVSTTDRQAQKTSITDAITKNVWVSVQRRTFLSDKIVFVNRGGAEQKFSNIMKNHKLDDGYTAHMMHTDLGDLYWKVHKIHRLALFSVSDPVEPVAYREQLSHPINTFALTIRKEYESLLDYIVPTFLYLEQGLRGGEKQADIADGMIAENRTLLGHYVNTSTV
;
A
#
# COMPACT_ATOMS: atom_id res chain seq x y z
N MET A 1 -22.40 8.92 36.84
CA MET A 1 -22.02 9.74 35.67
C MET A 1 -20.80 9.08 35.07
N ASP A 2 -21.01 8.21 34.09
CA ASP A 2 -19.95 7.41 33.48
C ASP A 2 -19.25 8.22 32.38
N SER A 3 -18.07 8.73 32.70
CA SER A 3 -17.14 9.26 31.70
C SER A 3 -16.57 8.10 30.90
N LYS A 4 -17.02 7.98 29.66
CA LYS A 4 -16.50 7.05 28.67
C LYS A 4 -15.07 7.47 28.33
N LEU A 5 -14.11 6.90 29.04
CA LEU A 5 -12.68 7.08 28.80
C LEU A 5 -12.35 6.33 27.50
N THR A 6 -12.41 7.03 26.36
CA THR A 6 -11.85 6.50 25.12
C THR A 6 -10.34 6.46 25.29
N LEU A 7 -9.82 5.27 25.54
CA LEU A 7 -8.40 4.95 25.58
C LEU A 7 -7.82 5.18 24.17
N VAL A 8 -7.48 6.44 23.86
CA VAL A 8 -6.64 6.76 22.70
C VAL A 8 -5.24 6.37 23.13
N ASN A 9 -4.80 5.16 22.75
CA ASN A 9 -3.42 4.75 22.98
C ASN A 9 -2.53 5.80 22.30
N PRO A 10 -1.72 6.60 23.02
CA PRO A 10 -0.79 7.50 22.36
C PRO A 10 0.15 6.61 21.56
N GLY A 11 0.06 6.67 20.23
CA GLY A 11 0.95 5.92 19.35
C GLY A 11 2.42 6.19 19.71
N ASP A 12 3.29 5.27 19.31
CA ASP A 12 4.74 5.45 19.51
C ASP A 12 5.16 6.84 19.02
N PRO A 13 5.72 7.71 19.88
CA PRO A 13 6.07 9.08 19.52
C PRO A 13 7.09 9.18 18.39
N GLN A 14 7.77 8.07 18.06
CA GLN A 14 8.73 7.95 16.97
C GLN A 14 8.11 7.53 15.64
N THR A 15 6.80 7.23 15.61
CA THR A 15 6.12 6.81 14.38
C THR A 15 4.83 7.59 14.12
N ILE A 16 4.43 7.58 12.86
CA ILE A 16 3.15 8.11 12.38
C ILE A 16 2.38 6.92 11.81
N GLN A 17 1.21 6.66 12.36
CA GLN A 17 0.30 5.65 11.82
C GLN A 17 -0.74 6.27 10.90
N LEU A 18 -0.78 5.79 9.66
CA LEU A 18 -1.77 6.09 8.65
C LEU A 18 -2.77 4.94 8.56
N VAL A 19 -3.87 5.04 9.31
CA VAL A 19 -4.88 3.98 9.43
C VAL A 19 -5.87 4.05 8.27
N PHE A 20 -6.05 2.93 7.57
CA PHE A 20 -7.05 2.85 6.49
C PHE A 20 -8.44 2.61 7.08
N SER A 21 -9.45 3.33 6.57
CA SER A 21 -10.84 3.24 7.08
C SER A 21 -11.50 1.87 6.83
N LYS A 22 -10.92 1.06 5.95
CA LYS A 22 -11.33 -0.30 5.61
C LYS A 22 -10.12 -1.07 5.08
N ASN A 23 -10.20 -2.40 5.08
CA ASN A 23 -9.18 -3.26 4.46
C ASN A 23 -9.21 -3.20 2.91
N SER A 24 -8.98 -2.01 2.35
CA SER A 24 -8.93 -1.74 0.92
C SER A 24 -8.06 -0.52 0.66
N THR A 25 -7.25 -0.57 -0.40
CA THR A 25 -6.55 0.59 -0.96
C THR A 25 -7.38 1.36 -2.00
N LEU A 26 -8.60 0.90 -2.26
CA LEU A 26 -9.54 1.49 -3.22
C LEU A 26 -10.64 2.27 -2.50
N ASN A 27 -10.92 3.49 -2.97
CA ASN A 27 -12.02 4.35 -2.50
C ASN A 27 -12.10 4.40 -0.96
N THR A 28 -11.00 4.77 -0.29
CA THR A 28 -10.82 4.68 1.17
C THR A 28 -10.36 6.02 1.74
N SER A 29 -10.45 6.16 3.05
CA SER A 29 -9.91 7.30 3.80
C SER A 29 -8.73 6.82 4.64
N ILE A 30 -7.71 7.66 4.73
CA ILE A 30 -6.54 7.44 5.57
C ILE A 30 -6.64 8.40 6.75
N LEU A 31 -6.56 7.85 7.95
CA LEU A 31 -6.69 8.58 9.20
C LEU A 31 -5.33 8.71 9.88
N VAL A 32 -5.08 9.89 10.47
CA VAL A 32 -3.98 10.15 11.41
C VAL A 32 -4.61 10.55 12.72
N ASN A 33 -4.26 9.90 13.83
CA ASN A 33 -4.82 10.18 15.15
C ASN A 33 -6.36 10.20 15.17
N GLY A 34 -6.99 9.29 14.40
CA GLY A 34 -8.45 9.19 14.29
C GLY A 34 -9.13 10.26 13.42
N GLN A 35 -8.37 11.19 12.83
CA GLN A 35 -8.89 12.22 11.93
C GLN A 35 -8.54 11.90 10.48
N VAL A 36 -9.49 12.10 9.55
CA VAL A 36 -9.25 11.87 8.13
C VAL A 36 -8.21 12.88 7.63
N ARG A 37 -7.06 12.36 7.19
CA ARG A 37 -5.95 13.14 6.64
C ARG A 37 -5.94 13.10 5.12
N TYR A 38 -6.15 11.93 4.53
CA TYR A 38 -6.19 11.74 3.08
C TYR A 38 -7.44 11.00 2.64
N ILE A 39 -7.91 11.32 1.43
CA ILE A 39 -8.96 10.61 0.73
C ILE A 39 -8.34 9.98 -0.51
N VAL A 40 -8.47 8.66 -0.63
CA VAL A 40 -8.00 7.90 -1.79
C VAL A 40 -9.22 7.58 -2.66
N SER A 41 -9.25 8.14 -3.87
CA SER A 41 -10.28 7.90 -4.86
C SER A 41 -9.72 7.11 -6.03
N THR A 42 -10.40 6.05 -6.44
CA THR A 42 -10.00 5.18 -7.56
C THR A 42 -11.14 5.04 -8.55
N THR A 43 -10.85 5.16 -9.84
CA THR A 43 -11.87 5.13 -10.90
C THR A 43 -12.48 3.76 -11.13
N ASP A 44 -11.75 2.69 -10.84
CA ASP A 44 -12.11 1.33 -11.21
C ASP A 44 -11.45 0.30 -10.27
N ARG A 45 -11.86 -0.96 -10.40
CA ARG A 45 -11.37 -2.07 -9.54
C ARG A 45 -9.90 -2.39 -9.74
N GLN A 46 -9.31 -2.02 -10.89
CA GLN A 46 -7.89 -2.21 -11.16
C GLN A 46 -7.05 -0.99 -10.75
N ALA A 47 -7.68 0.06 -10.20
CA ALA A 47 -7.02 1.29 -9.78
C ALA A 47 -6.19 1.94 -10.90
N GLN A 48 -6.71 1.92 -12.14
CA GLN A 48 -6.08 2.52 -13.32
C GLN A 48 -5.82 4.01 -13.10
N LYS A 49 -6.73 4.69 -12.40
CA LYS A 49 -6.49 6.03 -11.88
C LYS A 49 -6.76 6.06 -10.39
N THR A 50 -5.75 6.46 -9.63
CA THR A 50 -5.85 6.74 -8.19
C THR A 50 -5.53 8.20 -7.95
N SER A 51 -6.33 8.88 -7.14
CA SER A 51 -6.08 10.25 -6.71
C SER A 51 -6.08 10.30 -5.18
N ILE A 52 -5.08 10.98 -4.63
CA ILE A 52 -4.89 11.16 -3.19
C ILE A 52 -5.11 12.63 -2.91
N THR A 53 -6.16 12.93 -2.17
CA THR A 53 -6.59 14.29 -1.84
C THR A 53 -6.36 14.54 -0.37
N ASP A 54 -5.74 15.67 -0.04
CA ASP A 54 -5.64 16.13 1.35
C ASP A 54 -7.03 16.55 1.85
N ALA A 55 -7.46 15.96 2.95
CA ALA A 55 -8.83 16.13 3.43
C ALA A 55 -9.11 17.51 4.02
N ILE A 56 -8.06 18.25 4.43
CA ILE A 56 -8.15 19.57 5.04
C ILE A 56 -8.21 20.63 3.94
N THR A 57 -7.22 20.62 3.05
CA THR A 57 -7.07 21.61 1.97
C THR A 57 -7.95 21.33 0.76
N LYS A 58 -8.47 20.10 0.64
CA LYS A 58 -9.22 19.58 -0.52
C LYS A 58 -8.41 19.56 -1.82
N ASN A 59 -7.10 19.79 -1.75
CA ASN A 59 -6.22 19.76 -2.89
C ASN A 59 -5.81 18.31 -3.19
N VAL A 60 -5.80 17.97 -4.47
CA VAL A 60 -5.16 16.73 -4.92
C VAL A 60 -3.66 16.87 -4.66
N TRP A 61 -3.10 15.95 -3.88
CA TRP A 61 -1.66 15.87 -3.65
C TRP A 61 -0.98 15.09 -4.75
N VAL A 62 -1.50 13.90 -5.04
CA VAL A 62 -0.88 12.99 -6.00
C VAL A 62 -1.94 12.29 -6.82
N SER A 63 -1.69 12.16 -8.13
CA SER A 63 -2.43 11.27 -9.01
C SER A 63 -1.52 10.18 -9.55
N VAL A 64 -1.97 8.94 -9.45
CA VAL A 64 -1.33 7.77 -10.04
C VAL A 64 -2.18 7.31 -11.22
N GLN A 65 -1.54 7.10 -12.37
CA GLN A 65 -2.17 6.51 -13.56
C GLN A 65 -1.42 5.25 -13.94
N ARG A 66 -2.07 4.10 -13.77
CA ARG A 66 -1.62 2.85 -14.39
C ARG A 66 -2.09 2.82 -15.83
N ARG A 67 -1.29 2.27 -16.72
CA ARG A 67 -1.60 2.22 -18.14
C ARG A 67 -1.23 0.84 -18.68
N THR A 68 -2.15 0.24 -19.43
CA THR A 68 -1.92 -1.09 -20.02
C THR A 68 -0.87 -1.08 -21.13
N PHE A 69 -0.83 -0.01 -21.94
CA PHE A 69 0.02 0.08 -23.14
C PHE A 69 1.15 1.11 -23.04
N LEU A 70 1.16 1.91 -21.97
CA LEU A 70 2.13 2.99 -21.78
C LEU A 70 2.75 2.86 -20.39
N SER A 71 3.86 3.56 -20.14
CA SER A 71 4.42 3.62 -18.79
C SER A 71 3.44 4.25 -17.81
N ASP A 72 3.36 3.66 -16.62
CA ASP A 72 2.65 4.22 -15.49
C ASP A 72 3.21 5.59 -15.11
N LYS A 73 2.34 6.46 -14.59
CA LYS A 73 2.67 7.84 -14.23
C LYS A 73 2.26 8.15 -12.79
N ILE A 74 3.08 8.97 -12.14
CA ILE A 74 2.73 9.63 -10.88
C ILE A 74 2.88 11.14 -11.09
N VAL A 75 1.87 11.89 -10.69
CA VAL A 75 1.83 13.35 -10.80
C VAL A 75 1.78 13.92 -9.39
N PHE A 76 2.85 14.58 -8.94
CA PHE A 76 2.90 15.30 -7.68
C PHE A 76 2.34 16.71 -7.89
N VAL A 77 1.03 16.84 -7.70
CA VAL A 77 0.30 18.09 -7.95
C VAL A 77 0.75 19.19 -7.00
N ASN A 78 1.09 18.83 -5.76
CA ASN A 78 1.63 19.74 -4.75
C ASN A 78 3.05 20.27 -5.05
N ARG A 79 3.81 19.64 -5.96
CA ARG A 79 5.17 20.04 -6.37
C ARG A 79 5.18 20.70 -7.76
N GLY A 80 4.20 21.56 -8.04
CA GLY A 80 4.08 22.28 -9.31
C GLY A 80 3.48 21.45 -10.45
N GLY A 81 2.93 20.26 -10.17
CA GLY A 81 2.14 19.48 -11.13
C GLY A 81 2.94 18.81 -12.26
N ALA A 82 4.27 18.76 -12.15
CA ALA A 82 5.09 18.07 -13.13
C ALA A 82 4.75 16.57 -13.15
N GLU A 83 4.25 16.09 -14.30
CA GLU A 83 4.05 14.66 -14.49
C GLU A 83 5.40 13.95 -14.55
N GLN A 84 5.61 12.96 -13.69
CA GLN A 84 6.78 12.12 -13.74
C GLN A 84 6.39 10.69 -14.10
N LYS A 85 7.20 10.04 -14.94
CA LYS A 85 7.04 8.60 -15.17
C LYS A 85 7.32 7.87 -13.88
N PHE A 86 6.51 6.87 -13.57
CA PHE A 86 6.72 6.04 -12.39
C PHE A 86 8.14 5.45 -12.36
N SER A 87 8.65 5.00 -13.51
CA SER A 87 10.01 4.47 -13.68
C SER A 87 11.13 5.44 -13.33
N ASN A 88 10.86 6.75 -13.32
CA ASN A 88 11.84 7.77 -12.93
C ASN A 88 11.87 7.96 -11.42
N ILE A 89 10.76 7.70 -10.73
CA ILE A 89 10.63 7.82 -9.27
C ILE A 89 11.02 6.51 -8.59
N MET A 90 10.57 5.39 -9.15
CA MET A 90 10.85 4.05 -8.65
C MET A 90 11.44 3.17 -9.74
N LYS A 91 12.65 2.69 -9.48
CA LYS A 91 13.37 1.76 -10.36
C LYS A 91 13.30 0.36 -9.78
N ASN A 92 13.03 -0.63 -10.64
CA ASN A 92 13.16 -2.02 -10.24
C ASN A 92 14.63 -2.32 -10.00
N HIS A 93 14.92 -2.95 -8.87
CA HIS A 93 16.25 -3.36 -8.47
C HIS A 93 16.19 -4.79 -7.95
N LYS A 94 17.19 -5.60 -8.27
CA LYS A 94 17.32 -6.94 -7.68
C LYS A 94 18.24 -6.81 -6.48
N LEU A 95 17.73 -7.16 -5.31
CA LEU A 95 18.52 -7.26 -4.10
C LEU A 95 19.42 -8.50 -4.15
N ASP A 96 20.45 -8.54 -3.30
CA ASP A 96 21.41 -9.65 -3.20
C ASP A 96 20.75 -10.98 -2.82
N ASP A 97 19.60 -10.91 -2.15
CA ASP A 97 18.77 -12.06 -1.78
C ASP A 97 17.91 -12.59 -2.95
N GLY A 98 18.03 -11.99 -4.14
CA GLY A 98 17.32 -12.35 -5.36
C GLY A 98 15.91 -11.76 -5.46
N TYR A 99 15.41 -11.09 -4.42
CA TYR A 99 14.08 -10.47 -4.45
C TYR A 99 14.09 -9.15 -5.23
N THR A 100 12.97 -8.87 -5.89
CA THR A 100 12.77 -7.58 -6.56
C THR A 100 12.36 -6.53 -5.55
N ALA A 101 13.06 -5.41 -5.56
CA ALA A 101 12.75 -4.20 -4.81
C ALA A 101 12.45 -3.03 -5.76
N HIS A 102 11.75 -2.02 -5.25
CA HIS A 102 11.51 -0.77 -5.95
C HIS A 102 12.27 0.35 -5.24
N MET A 103 13.34 0.82 -5.87
CA MET A 103 14.26 1.80 -5.33
C MET A 103 13.82 3.22 -5.68
N MET A 104 13.92 4.12 -4.71
CA MET A 104 13.58 5.52 -4.77
C MET A 104 14.75 6.35 -4.26
N HIS A 105 15.13 7.36 -5.03
CA HIS A 105 16.14 8.33 -4.62
C HIS A 105 15.44 9.55 -4.02
N THR A 106 15.76 9.89 -2.77
CA THR A 106 15.14 10.99 -2.03
C THR A 106 16.19 11.92 -1.42
N ASP A 107 15.76 13.09 -0.97
CA ASP A 107 16.65 14.04 -0.30
C ASP A 107 17.21 13.51 1.04
N LEU A 108 16.57 12.50 1.63
CA LEU A 108 17.02 11.82 2.85
C LEU A 108 17.87 10.57 2.57
N GLY A 109 18.17 10.30 1.29
CA GLY A 109 18.92 9.13 0.84
C GLY A 109 18.09 8.16 0.02
N ASP A 110 18.72 7.03 -0.31
CA ASP A 110 18.12 5.99 -1.13
C ASP A 110 17.27 5.07 -0.27
N LEU A 111 16.01 4.90 -0.69
CA LEU A 111 15.03 4.05 -0.05
C LEU A 111 14.59 2.95 -1.00
N TYR A 112 14.17 1.79 -0.49
CA TYR A 112 13.62 0.74 -1.33
C TYR A 112 12.46 0.00 -0.69
N TRP A 113 11.39 -0.19 -1.46
CA TRP A 113 10.28 -1.06 -1.10
C TRP A 113 10.62 -2.50 -1.43
N LYS A 114 10.35 -3.42 -0.50
CA LYS A 114 10.36 -4.86 -0.76
C LYS A 114 9.17 -5.56 -0.12
N VAL A 115 8.80 -6.70 -0.69
CA VAL A 115 7.89 -7.63 -0.03
C VAL A 115 8.58 -8.17 1.22
N HIS A 116 7.89 -8.10 2.35
CA HIS A 116 8.44 -8.49 3.64
C HIS A 116 7.61 -9.60 4.28
N LYS A 117 8.27 -10.60 4.88
CA LYS A 117 7.57 -11.78 5.44
C LYS A 117 6.56 -11.42 6.52
N ILE A 118 6.88 -10.45 7.36
CA ILE A 118 6.02 -10.04 8.50
C ILE A 118 5.03 -8.96 8.08
N HIS A 119 5.54 -7.94 7.39
CA HIS A 119 4.78 -6.72 7.12
C HIS A 119 4.05 -6.74 5.77
N ARG A 120 4.22 -7.80 4.96
CA ARG A 120 3.82 -7.91 3.56
C ARG A 120 4.53 -6.91 2.63
N LEU A 121 4.59 -5.63 2.99
CA LEU A 121 5.27 -4.57 2.25
C LEU A 121 5.97 -3.65 3.25
N ALA A 122 7.27 -3.42 3.04
CA ALA A 122 8.06 -2.54 3.88
C ALA A 122 9.10 -1.76 3.04
N LEU A 123 9.36 -0.52 3.46
CA LEU A 123 10.32 0.42 2.93
C LEU A 123 11.53 0.42 3.85
N PHE A 124 12.73 0.34 3.29
CA PHE A 124 13.99 0.35 4.02
C PHE A 124 14.89 1.46 3.47
N SER A 125 15.83 1.91 4.29
CA SER A 125 16.93 2.76 3.83
C SER A 125 18.07 1.88 3.33
N VAL A 126 18.79 2.31 2.30
CA VAL A 126 20.05 1.65 1.90
C VAL A 126 21.10 1.76 3.03
N SER A 127 21.06 2.82 3.83
CA SER A 127 21.97 3.01 4.96
C SER A 127 21.63 2.14 6.17
N ASP A 128 20.37 1.71 6.28
CA ASP A 128 19.88 0.83 7.35
C ASP A 128 18.88 -0.19 6.75
N PRO A 129 19.39 -1.35 6.29
CA PRO A 129 18.56 -2.37 5.68
C PRO A 129 17.84 -3.27 6.70
N VAL A 130 18.06 -3.04 8.01
CA VAL A 130 17.53 -3.88 9.10
C VAL A 130 16.20 -3.31 9.58
N GLU A 131 16.14 -2.02 9.88
CA GLU A 131 14.94 -1.39 10.39
C GLU A 131 14.11 -0.76 9.26
N PRO A 132 12.80 -1.10 9.16
CA PRO A 132 11.96 -0.50 8.15
C PRO A 132 11.68 0.98 8.46
N VAL A 133 11.84 1.81 7.44
CA VAL A 133 11.43 3.22 7.40
C VAL A 133 9.91 3.35 7.45
N ALA A 134 9.23 2.50 6.69
CA ALA A 134 7.78 2.41 6.68
C ALA A 134 7.34 0.98 6.44
N TYR A 135 6.21 0.56 7.01
CA TYR A 135 5.72 -0.80 6.83
C TYR A 135 4.21 -0.89 6.99
N ARG A 136 3.63 -1.89 6.33
CA ARG A 136 2.22 -2.24 6.51
C ARG A 136 2.06 -3.07 7.79
N GLU A 137 1.06 -2.69 8.56
CA GLU A 137 0.68 -3.35 9.80
C GLU A 137 -0.78 -3.78 9.72
N GLN A 138 -1.06 -5.06 9.97
CA GLN A 138 -2.42 -5.57 10.01
C GLN A 138 -3.06 -5.22 11.36
N LEU A 139 -4.22 -4.57 11.35
CA LEU A 139 -4.98 -4.23 12.55
C LEU A 139 -6.14 -5.20 12.73
N SER A 140 -6.03 -6.01 13.77
CA SER A 140 -6.90 -7.16 14.06
C SER A 140 -7.90 -6.82 15.17
N HIS A 141 -8.80 -5.86 14.94
CA HIS A 141 -9.97 -5.41 15.77
C HIS A 141 -9.94 -3.89 16.06
N PRO A 142 -11.11 -3.24 16.23
CA PRO A 142 -12.48 -3.75 16.01
C PRO A 142 -12.87 -3.76 14.52
N ILE A 143 -12.14 -3.04 13.67
CA ILE A 143 -12.34 -3.00 12.23
C ILE A 143 -11.16 -3.74 11.63
N ASN A 144 -11.38 -4.91 11.04
CA ASN A 144 -10.32 -5.64 10.33
C ASN A 144 -9.81 -4.75 9.19
N THR A 145 -8.67 -4.10 9.40
CA THR A 145 -8.08 -3.10 8.51
C THR A 145 -6.56 -3.15 8.62
N PHE A 146 -5.86 -2.21 8.01
CA PHE A 146 -4.41 -2.10 8.13
C PHE A 146 -3.99 -0.64 8.28
N ALA A 147 -2.78 -0.44 8.79
CA ALA A 147 -2.11 0.85 8.84
C ALA A 147 -0.84 0.81 8.00
N LEU A 148 -0.44 1.98 7.52
CA LEU A 148 0.92 2.24 7.09
C LEU A 148 1.62 2.99 8.23
N THR A 149 2.56 2.32 8.87
CA THR A 149 3.36 2.90 9.97
C THR A 149 4.65 3.44 9.38
N ILE A 150 5.01 4.68 9.71
CA ILE A 150 6.15 5.42 9.14
C ILE A 150 6.97 6.01 10.28
N ARG A 151 8.29 5.87 10.24
CA ARG A 151 9.18 6.56 11.18
C ARG A 151 9.06 8.08 11.02
N LYS A 152 8.92 8.80 12.12
CA LYS A 152 8.65 10.24 12.14
C LYS A 152 9.72 11.08 11.47
N GLU A 153 10.98 10.61 11.49
CA GLU A 153 12.09 11.26 10.78
C GLU A 153 11.89 11.34 9.25
N TYR A 154 11.00 10.53 8.68
CA TYR A 154 10.64 10.54 7.25
C TYR A 154 9.27 11.19 6.97
N GLU A 155 8.71 11.93 7.93
CA GLU A 155 7.43 12.63 7.75
C GLU A 155 7.43 13.60 6.55
N SER A 156 8.58 14.22 6.27
CA SER A 156 8.76 15.11 5.11
C SER A 156 8.62 14.40 3.76
N LEU A 157 8.72 13.07 3.72
CA LEU A 157 8.60 12.25 2.51
C LEU A 157 7.23 11.58 2.38
N LEU A 158 6.23 11.97 3.19
CA LEU A 158 4.88 11.40 3.11
C LEU A 158 4.27 11.47 1.70
N ASP A 159 4.60 12.52 0.97
CA ASP A 159 4.15 12.70 -0.41
C ASP A 159 4.75 11.68 -1.37
N TYR A 160 5.92 11.10 -1.09
CA TYR A 160 6.47 9.96 -1.82
C TYR A 160 6.01 8.62 -1.24
N ILE A 161 6.07 8.45 0.08
CA ILE A 161 5.82 7.16 0.75
C ILE A 161 4.37 6.71 0.52
N VAL A 162 3.39 7.59 0.70
CA VAL A 162 1.97 7.21 0.62
C VAL A 162 1.55 6.78 -0.80
N PRO A 163 1.83 7.53 -1.88
CA PRO A 163 1.44 7.10 -3.22
C PRO A 163 2.20 5.87 -3.70
N THR A 164 3.49 5.75 -3.36
CA THR A 164 4.29 4.59 -3.78
C THR A 164 3.85 3.32 -3.04
N PHE A 165 3.54 3.42 -1.74
CA PHE A 165 2.88 2.36 -0.99
C PHE A 165 1.56 1.94 -1.63
N LEU A 166 0.66 2.90 -1.92
CA LEU A 166 -0.64 2.62 -2.52
C LEU A 166 -0.49 1.93 -3.88
N TYR A 167 0.45 2.39 -4.71
CA TYR A 167 0.74 1.77 -5.99
C TYR A 167 1.19 0.30 -5.81
N LEU A 168 2.14 0.04 -4.93
CA LEU A 168 2.68 -1.31 -4.77
C LEU A 168 1.65 -2.26 -4.13
N GLU A 169 0.97 -1.82 -3.07
CA GLU A 169 -0.02 -2.64 -2.36
C GLU A 169 -1.26 -2.96 -3.24
N GLN A 170 -1.72 -2.02 -4.07
CA GLN A 170 -2.74 -2.29 -5.08
C GLN A 170 -2.28 -3.34 -6.10
N GLY A 171 -1.00 -3.31 -6.50
CA GLY A 171 -0.41 -4.30 -7.39
C GLY A 171 -0.38 -5.69 -6.77
N LEU A 172 0.09 -5.82 -5.52
CA LEU A 172 0.10 -7.07 -4.77
C LEU A 172 -1.30 -7.68 -4.65
N ARG A 173 -2.29 -6.86 -4.28
CA ARG A 173 -3.69 -7.29 -4.16
C ARG A 173 -4.33 -7.64 -5.51
N GLY A 174 -3.90 -7.00 -6.59
CA GLY A 174 -4.32 -7.33 -7.95
C GLY A 174 -3.81 -8.70 -8.37
N GLY A 175 -2.53 -8.99 -8.10
CA GLY A 175 -1.92 -10.30 -8.38
C GLY A 175 -2.57 -11.44 -7.60
N GLU A 176 -2.87 -11.24 -6.31
CA GLU A 176 -3.56 -12.24 -5.49
C GLU A 176 -4.94 -12.60 -6.02
N LYS A 177 -5.73 -11.59 -6.41
CA LYS A 177 -7.06 -11.84 -6.99
C LYS A 177 -6.97 -12.64 -8.29
N GLN A 178 -5.94 -12.41 -9.11
CA GLN A 178 -5.74 -13.18 -10.34
C GLN A 178 -5.36 -14.63 -10.03
N ALA A 179 -4.54 -14.86 -9.01
CA ALA A 179 -4.20 -16.20 -8.54
C ALA A 179 -5.45 -16.92 -7.98
N ASP A 180 -6.24 -16.27 -7.12
CA ASP A 180 -7.47 -16.84 -6.55
C ASP A 180 -8.50 -17.20 -7.64
N ILE A 181 -8.65 -16.36 -8.67
CA ILE A 181 -9.53 -16.64 -9.82
C ILE A 181 -9.01 -17.83 -10.64
N ALA A 182 -7.69 -17.90 -10.87
CA ALA A 182 -7.08 -19.02 -11.59
C ALA A 182 -7.27 -20.34 -10.84
N ASP A 183 -7.04 -20.35 -9.53
CA ASP A 183 -7.28 -21.52 -8.67
C ASP A 183 -8.75 -21.92 -8.64
N GLY A 184 -9.67 -20.94 -8.58
CA GLY A 184 -11.11 -21.16 -8.68
C GLY A 184 -11.52 -21.77 -10.02
N MET A 185 -10.98 -21.30 -11.15
CA MET A 185 -11.24 -21.88 -12.47
C MET A 185 -10.66 -23.29 -12.64
N ILE A 186 -9.51 -23.59 -12.01
CA ILE A 186 -8.95 -24.94 -12.00
C ILE A 186 -9.84 -25.87 -11.16
N ALA A 187 -10.34 -25.40 -10.03
CA ALA A 187 -11.28 -26.16 -9.19
C ALA A 187 -12.63 -26.39 -9.91
N GLU A 188 -13.17 -25.37 -10.57
CA GLU A 188 -14.43 -25.47 -11.34
C GLU A 188 -14.28 -26.42 -12.54
N ASN A 189 -13.17 -26.35 -13.28
CA ASN A 189 -12.88 -27.29 -14.37
C ASN A 189 -12.66 -28.73 -13.88
N ARG A 190 -12.10 -28.93 -12.68
CA ARG A 190 -12.06 -30.25 -12.03
C ARG A 190 -13.44 -30.78 -11.69
N THR A 191 -14.38 -29.89 -11.35
CA THR A 191 -15.76 -30.26 -10.99
C THR A 191 -16.59 -30.56 -12.24
N LEU A 192 -16.33 -29.89 -13.36
CA LEU A 192 -17.02 -30.10 -14.64
C LEU A 192 -16.56 -31.37 -15.40
N LEU A 193 -15.40 -31.95 -15.07
CA LEU A 193 -14.88 -33.18 -15.67
C LEU A 193 -15.27 -34.48 -14.92
N GLY A 194 -16.24 -34.40 -14.00
CA GLY A 194 -17.08 -35.56 -13.67
C GLY A 194 -16.43 -36.74 -12.94
N HIS A 195 -15.46 -36.51 -12.06
CA HIS A 195 -15.03 -37.55 -11.11
C HIS A 195 -14.90 -37.01 -9.68
N TYR A 196 -15.89 -37.33 -8.84
CA TYR A 196 -15.74 -37.27 -7.39
C TYR A 196 -14.76 -38.37 -6.97
N VAL A 197 -13.56 -38.00 -6.52
CA VAL A 197 -12.68 -38.93 -5.80
C VAL A 197 -13.21 -38.98 -4.36
N ASN A 198 -14.05 -39.99 -4.08
CA ASN A 198 -14.33 -40.39 -2.70
C ASN A 198 -13.04 -40.96 -2.11
N THR A 199 -12.39 -40.22 -1.21
CA THR A 199 -11.43 -40.83 -0.28
C THR A 199 -12.23 -41.55 0.79
N SER A 200 -12.56 -42.81 0.54
CA SER A 200 -12.94 -43.75 1.60
C SER A 200 -11.68 -44.17 2.34
N THR A 201 -11.58 -43.74 3.59
CA THR A 201 -10.67 -44.27 4.61
C THR A 201 -10.85 -45.76 4.81
N VAL A 202 -9.73 -46.48 4.90
CA VAL A 202 -9.57 -47.68 5.73
C VAL A 202 -8.36 -47.43 6.63
#